data_AF-A0A6L2P4Y0-F1
#
_entry.id   AF-A0A6L2P4Y0-F1
#
_cell.length_a   1.000
_cell.length_b   1.000
_cell.length_c   1.000
_cell.angle_alpha   90.00
_cell.angle_beta   90.00
_cell.angle_gamma   90.00
#
_symmetry.space_group_name_H-M   'P 1'
#
loop_
_entity.id
_entity.type
_entity.pdbx_description
1 polymer ?
#
loop_
_entity_poly.entity_id
_entity_poly.type
_entity_poly.pdbx_seq_one_letter_code
_entity_poly.pdbx_strand_id
1 'polypeptide(L)'
;MGRNKAVGPDQIPTEAWKSLGGEGISWLTSLFNKIFTSAKMREEWRLSDVIPIFKNKGDAQGKPYGEVRERQRDLHLAFIDLQNAYDSVPRELIWKTLIDKGASSRYIKVIRDMYEGAKTRVRTPIGTTKFFPVEVGLHQGSTISPYLFALILDKLSRGIHEDIPWCLIFADDIVLVSESAEDVTSVTLRLPTTRISVLKTILQPKEFFRYLGSMMHKSGRIDEDVAHRIKAAWLKWRAVTRDLCDRNVPLKLKGKFYRVAIRPAMLYGSECWPITKALANSMELSELRMISGVYHQQDEGRTIEMVWACQEKTSAPVRRVEALVVGGLRRRGRPKLRWKDKVKLDMKELLLSEDMTSDRNE
;
A
#
# COMPACT_ATOMS: atom_id res chain seq x y z
N MET A 1 -12.25 5.78 -15.66
CA MET A 1 -10.82 6.01 -15.95
C MET A 1 -10.25 7.13 -15.08
N GLY A 2 -9.03 6.98 -14.55
CA GLY A 2 -8.36 7.98 -13.69
C GLY A 2 -8.18 9.33 -14.39
N ARG A 3 -8.05 10.44 -13.63
CA ARG A 3 -7.75 11.77 -14.17
C ARG A 3 -6.24 11.99 -14.19
N ASN A 4 -5.74 12.79 -15.15
CA ASN A 4 -4.34 13.22 -15.23
C ASN A 4 -3.32 12.07 -15.30
N LYS A 5 -3.61 11.03 -16.08
CA LYS A 5 -2.64 9.99 -16.39
C LYS A 5 -1.80 10.41 -17.59
N ALA A 6 -0.52 10.01 -17.59
CA ALA A 6 0.33 10.17 -18.76
C ALA A 6 -0.30 9.46 -19.96
N VAL A 7 -0.24 10.10 -21.12
CA VAL A 7 -0.77 9.57 -22.38
C VAL A 7 0.15 8.50 -22.94
N GLY A 8 -0.45 7.54 -23.67
CA GLY A 8 0.28 6.51 -24.36
C GLY A 8 0.99 7.05 -25.62
N PRO A 9 1.62 6.16 -26.41
CA PRO A 9 2.27 6.54 -27.67
C PRO A 9 1.32 7.16 -28.70
N ASP A 10 0.02 6.90 -28.58
CA ASP A 10 -1.05 7.48 -29.39
C ASP A 10 -1.35 8.95 -29.07
N GLN A 11 -0.81 9.47 -27.95
CA GLN A 11 -1.02 10.82 -27.45
C GLN A 11 -2.49 11.15 -27.16
N ILE A 12 -3.36 10.14 -27.00
CA ILE A 12 -4.79 10.35 -26.75
C ILE A 12 -5.03 10.42 -25.23
N PRO A 13 -5.48 11.57 -24.70
CA PRO A 13 -5.79 11.68 -23.28
C PRO A 13 -7.03 10.90 -22.91
N THR A 14 -7.07 10.44 -21.66
CA THR A 14 -8.23 9.74 -21.09
C THR A 14 -9.51 10.58 -21.18
N GLU A 15 -9.35 11.89 -21.12
CA GLU A 15 -10.41 12.89 -21.23
C GLU A 15 -11.08 12.87 -22.61
N ALA A 16 -10.34 12.61 -23.68
CA ALA A 16 -10.90 12.49 -25.04
C ALA A 16 -11.85 11.29 -25.15
N TRP A 17 -11.50 10.16 -24.52
CA TRP A 17 -12.40 9.00 -24.46
C TRP A 17 -13.67 9.27 -23.66
N LYS A 18 -13.58 10.08 -22.60
CA LYS A 18 -14.73 10.48 -21.78
C LYS A 18 -15.67 11.42 -22.54
N SER A 19 -15.14 12.30 -23.40
CA SER A 19 -15.97 13.23 -24.18
C SER A 19 -16.80 12.54 -25.28
N LEU A 20 -16.40 11.36 -25.73
CA LEU A 20 -17.12 10.60 -26.77
C LEU A 20 -18.42 9.94 -26.28
N GLY A 21 -18.70 9.95 -24.97
CA GLY A 21 -19.96 9.47 -24.41
C GLY A 21 -20.37 8.07 -24.90
N GLY A 22 -21.63 7.92 -25.33
CA GLY A 22 -22.18 6.63 -25.78
C GLY A 22 -21.55 6.09 -27.06
N GLU A 23 -21.16 6.97 -27.99
CA GLU A 23 -20.49 6.56 -29.24
C GLU A 23 -19.12 5.94 -28.96
N GLY A 24 -18.36 6.54 -28.05
CA GLY A 24 -17.07 6.00 -27.60
C GLY A 24 -17.22 4.62 -26.95
N ILE A 25 -18.28 4.41 -26.16
CA ILE A 25 -18.59 3.10 -25.56
C ILE A 25 -18.90 2.08 -26.65
N SER A 26 -19.80 2.39 -27.59
CA SER A 26 -20.17 1.49 -28.68
C SER A 26 -18.96 1.07 -29.51
N TRP A 27 -18.11 2.04 -29.84
CA TRP A 27 -16.88 1.80 -30.59
C TRP A 27 -15.90 0.91 -29.81
N LEU A 28 -15.64 1.21 -28.53
CA LEU A 28 -14.76 0.40 -27.68
C LEU A 28 -15.31 -1.02 -27.51
N THR A 29 -16.61 -1.18 -27.31
CA THR A 29 -17.26 -2.48 -27.21
C THR A 29 -17.07 -3.28 -28.50
N SER A 30 -17.28 -2.66 -29.67
CA SER A 30 -17.02 -3.31 -30.96
C SER A 30 -15.56 -3.72 -31.11
N LEU A 31 -14.62 -2.86 -30.73
CA LEU A 31 -13.19 -3.13 -30.77
C LEU A 31 -12.82 -4.32 -29.86
N PHE A 32 -13.24 -4.30 -28.60
CA PHE A 32 -12.93 -5.37 -27.64
C PHE A 32 -13.59 -6.69 -28.04
N ASN A 33 -14.80 -6.67 -28.58
CA ASN A 33 -15.45 -7.86 -29.11
C ASN A 33 -14.70 -8.43 -30.31
N LYS A 34 -14.18 -7.60 -31.22
CA LYS A 34 -13.32 -8.04 -32.34
C LYS A 34 -12.01 -8.66 -31.84
N ILE A 35 -11.37 -8.05 -30.85
CA ILE A 35 -10.14 -8.60 -30.23
C ILE A 35 -10.45 -9.94 -29.55
N PHE A 36 -11.52 -10.00 -28.77
CA PHE A 36 -11.90 -11.21 -28.06
C PHE A 36 -12.28 -12.34 -29.03
N THR A 37 -12.97 -12.01 -30.12
CA THR A 37 -13.36 -13.00 -31.14
C THR A 37 -12.16 -13.48 -31.96
N SER A 38 -11.32 -12.57 -32.46
CA SER A 38 -10.13 -12.94 -33.24
C SER A 38 -8.99 -13.51 -32.39
N ALA A 39 -8.99 -13.26 -31.08
CA ALA A 39 -7.86 -13.48 -30.18
C ALA A 39 -6.56 -12.79 -30.63
N LYS A 40 -6.68 -11.67 -31.36
CA LYS A 40 -5.55 -10.92 -31.92
C LYS A 40 -5.53 -9.49 -31.39
N MET A 41 -4.40 -9.12 -30.78
CA MET A 41 -4.07 -7.75 -30.42
C MET A 41 -3.51 -7.00 -31.61
N ARG A 42 -3.71 -5.69 -31.60
CA ARG A 42 -3.11 -4.78 -32.57
C ARG A 42 -1.60 -4.71 -32.37
N GLU A 43 -0.85 -4.67 -33.46
CA GLU A 43 0.62 -4.63 -33.43
C GLU A 43 1.15 -3.38 -32.72
N GLU A 44 0.45 -2.25 -32.86
CA GLU A 44 0.84 -0.99 -32.21
C GLU A 44 0.83 -1.09 -30.68
N TRP A 45 -0.03 -1.96 -30.12
CA TRP A 45 -0.15 -2.17 -28.67
C TRP A 45 0.95 -3.07 -28.11
N ARG A 46 1.74 -3.71 -28.98
CA ARG A 46 2.94 -4.48 -28.60
C ARG A 46 4.15 -3.58 -28.36
N LEU A 47 4.07 -2.31 -28.76
CA LEU A 47 5.14 -1.33 -28.64
C LEU A 47 5.00 -0.54 -27.33
N SER A 48 6.10 -0.39 -26.60
CA SER A 48 6.12 0.37 -25.35
C SER A 48 7.34 1.28 -25.22
N ASP A 49 7.16 2.36 -24.47
CA ASP A 49 8.21 3.31 -24.13
C ASP A 49 8.49 3.23 -22.62
N VAL A 50 9.73 2.87 -22.26
CA VAL A 50 10.18 2.86 -20.86
C VAL A 50 10.85 4.20 -20.56
N ILE A 51 10.32 4.90 -19.56
CA ILE A 51 10.91 6.13 -19.04
C ILE A 51 11.54 5.80 -17.69
N PRO A 52 12.89 5.84 -17.56
CA PRO A 52 13.54 5.56 -16.29
C PRO A 52 13.21 6.66 -15.28
N ILE A 53 12.53 6.28 -14.19
CA ILE A 53 12.29 7.13 -13.04
C ILE A 53 13.24 6.69 -11.95
N PHE A 54 14.23 7.54 -11.65
CA PHE A 54 15.19 7.27 -10.58
C PHE A 54 14.46 7.27 -9.24
N LYS A 55 14.38 6.08 -8.61
CA LYS A 55 14.00 5.98 -7.21
C LYS A 55 15.19 6.48 -6.39
N ASN A 56 15.01 7.55 -5.61
CA ASN A 56 15.94 7.88 -4.54
C ASN A 56 15.90 6.74 -3.53
N LYS A 57 16.79 5.75 -3.68
CA LYS A 57 16.99 4.71 -2.68
C LYS A 57 17.64 5.38 -1.47
N GLY A 58 16.82 5.74 -0.48
CA GLY A 58 17.32 5.77 0.89
C GLY A 58 17.78 4.36 1.25
N ASP A 59 18.85 4.26 2.04
CA ASP A 59 19.57 3.02 2.34
C ASP A 59 18.65 1.81 2.45
N ALA A 60 18.96 0.79 1.64
CA ALA A 60 18.30 -0.51 1.67
C ALA A 60 18.70 -1.22 2.96
N GLN A 61 17.96 -0.96 4.03
CA GLN A 61 17.97 -1.79 5.23
C GLN A 61 16.59 -2.42 5.39
N GLY A 62 16.60 -3.75 5.18
CA GLY A 62 15.62 -4.80 5.45
C GLY A 62 14.18 -4.39 5.76
N LYS A 63 13.27 -4.94 4.95
CA LYS A 63 11.81 -4.78 4.98
C LYS A 63 11.08 -5.96 5.72
N PRO A 64 10.51 -5.89 6.97
CA PRO A 64 9.33 -6.73 7.47
C PRO A 64 8.14 -6.08 8.36
N TYR A 65 6.87 -6.41 8.06
CA TYR A 65 5.53 -6.18 8.73
C TYR A 65 4.77 -7.46 8.35
N GLY A 66 3.81 -8.02 9.08
CA GLY A 66 3.39 -7.86 10.46
C GLY A 66 2.14 -8.73 10.61
N GLU A 67 2.21 -9.77 11.44
CA GLU A 67 1.17 -10.35 12.31
C GLU A 67 1.62 -11.74 12.79
N VAL A 68 2.40 -11.77 13.88
CA VAL A 68 2.40 -12.88 14.83
C VAL A 68 2.29 -12.22 16.20
N ARG A 69 1.06 -12.04 16.66
CA ARG A 69 0.77 -11.52 18.01
C ARG A 69 -0.03 -12.55 18.74
N GLU A 70 0.68 -13.49 19.38
CA GLU A 70 0.06 -14.18 20.50
C GLU A 70 0.98 -14.79 21.55
N ARG A 71 2.31 -14.87 21.40
CA ARG A 71 3.16 -15.41 22.47
C ARG A 71 4.52 -14.71 22.52
N GLN A 72 4.99 -14.38 23.73
CA GLN A 72 6.39 -14.02 24.01
C GLN A 72 7.29 -15.24 23.72
N ARG A 73 7.62 -15.48 22.45
CA ARG A 73 8.51 -16.55 22.02
C ARG A 73 9.51 -16.01 21.01
N ASP A 74 10.71 -16.59 21.00
CA ASP A 74 11.76 -16.21 20.05
C ASP A 74 11.38 -16.68 18.64
N LEU A 75 11.22 -15.74 17.71
CA LEU A 75 10.84 -15.99 16.32
C LEU A 75 12.04 -15.79 15.39
N HIS A 76 12.19 -16.71 14.43
CA HIS A 76 13.17 -16.68 13.37
C HIS A 76 12.53 -16.22 12.06
N LEU A 77 13.22 -15.35 11.33
CA LEU A 77 12.70 -14.65 10.15
C LEU A 77 13.64 -14.78 8.95
N ALA A 78 13.13 -15.12 7.77
CA ALA A 78 13.89 -15.01 6.52
C ALA A 78 13.23 -14.05 5.53
N PHE A 79 14.08 -13.26 4.88
CA PHE A 79 13.71 -12.33 3.82
C PHE A 79 13.99 -12.93 2.47
N ILE A 80 12.93 -12.98 1.69
CA ILE A 80 12.98 -13.39 0.30
C ILE A 80 12.59 -12.15 -0.49
N ASP A 81 13.60 -11.49 -1.06
CA ASP A 81 13.39 -10.40 -2.00
C ASP A 81 13.41 -10.97 -3.42
N LEU A 82 12.30 -10.79 -4.14
CA LEU A 82 12.21 -11.16 -5.54
C LEU A 82 12.80 -10.02 -6.38
N GLN A 83 14.09 -10.11 -6.69
CA GLN A 83 14.79 -9.04 -7.39
C GLN A 83 14.16 -8.80 -8.77
N ASN A 84 13.73 -7.55 -9.00
CA ASN A 84 13.03 -7.16 -10.23
C ASN A 84 11.90 -8.16 -10.57
N ALA A 85 11.10 -8.56 -9.56
CA ALA A 85 10.12 -9.64 -9.68
C ALA A 85 9.24 -9.49 -10.93
N TYR A 86 8.77 -8.26 -11.20
CA TYR A 86 7.95 -7.93 -12.36
C TYR A 86 8.66 -8.20 -13.69
N ASP A 87 9.93 -7.83 -13.80
CA ASP A 87 10.70 -7.90 -15.05
C ASP A 87 11.27 -9.30 -15.29
N SER A 88 11.33 -10.12 -14.23
CA SER A 88 11.94 -11.46 -14.25
C SER A 88 10.92 -12.60 -14.44
N VAL A 89 9.61 -12.34 -14.40
CA VAL A 89 8.59 -13.40 -14.48
C VAL A 89 8.69 -14.18 -15.81
N PRO A 90 8.88 -15.50 -15.80
CA PRO A 90 8.83 -16.30 -17.02
C PRO A 90 7.41 -16.33 -17.59
N ARG A 91 7.25 -16.09 -18.90
CA ARG A 91 5.92 -16.06 -19.56
C ARG A 91 5.15 -17.36 -19.43
N GLU A 92 5.85 -18.49 -19.51
CA GLU A 92 5.25 -19.82 -19.32
C GLU A 92 4.58 -19.99 -17.95
N LEU A 93 5.11 -19.33 -16.92
CA LEU A 93 4.50 -19.35 -15.59
C LEU A 93 3.15 -18.62 -15.60
N ILE A 94 3.02 -17.53 -16.36
CA ILE A 94 1.76 -16.79 -16.51
C ILE A 94 0.70 -17.71 -17.12
N TRP A 95 1.01 -18.36 -18.24
CA TRP A 95 0.05 -19.24 -18.94
C TRP A 95 -0.36 -20.42 -18.08
N LYS A 96 0.60 -21.11 -17.47
CA LYS A 96 0.34 -22.24 -16.59
C LYS A 96 -0.57 -21.85 -15.42
N THR A 97 -0.30 -20.68 -14.81
CA THR A 97 -1.10 -20.20 -13.68
C THR A 97 -2.53 -19.88 -14.07
N LEU A 98 -2.76 -19.28 -15.25
CA LEU A 98 -4.10 -19.03 -15.77
C LEU A 98 -4.87 -20.34 -16.06
N ILE A 99 -4.20 -21.34 -16.63
CA ILE A 99 -4.79 -22.66 -16.90
C ILE A 99 -5.19 -23.34 -15.59
N ASP A 100 -4.29 -23.40 -14.61
CA ASP A 100 -4.54 -24.06 -13.32
C ASP A 100 -5.67 -23.38 -12.53
N LYS A 101 -5.91 -22.09 -12.76
CA LYS A 101 -7.01 -21.31 -12.18
C LYS A 101 -8.33 -21.43 -12.93
N GLY A 102 -8.38 -22.23 -14.01
CA GLY A 102 -9.59 -22.44 -14.80
C GLY A 102 -9.97 -21.27 -15.70
N ALA A 103 -9.02 -20.40 -16.07
CA ALA A 103 -9.30 -19.32 -17.00
C ALA A 103 -9.68 -19.90 -18.39
N SER A 104 -10.71 -19.33 -19.02
CA SER A 104 -11.12 -19.77 -20.36
C SER A 104 -9.97 -19.61 -21.35
N SER A 105 -9.81 -20.62 -22.22
CA SER A 105 -8.79 -20.65 -23.26
C SER A 105 -8.78 -19.41 -24.15
N ARG A 106 -9.94 -18.74 -24.31
CA ARG A 106 -10.06 -17.51 -25.08
C ARG A 106 -9.35 -16.33 -24.42
N TYR A 107 -9.51 -16.15 -23.11
CA TYR A 107 -8.77 -15.13 -22.36
C TYR A 107 -7.28 -15.41 -22.38
N ILE A 108 -6.89 -16.68 -22.21
CA ILE A 108 -5.46 -17.08 -22.24
C ILE A 108 -4.85 -16.74 -23.60
N LYS A 109 -5.55 -17.03 -24.71
CA LYS A 109 -5.08 -16.68 -26.06
C LYS A 109 -4.91 -15.18 -26.25
N VAL A 110 -5.90 -14.37 -25.84
CA VAL A 110 -5.84 -12.90 -25.93
C VAL A 110 -4.68 -12.34 -25.10
N ILE A 111 -4.51 -12.81 -23.87
CA ILE A 111 -3.41 -12.37 -23.00
C ILE A 111 -2.07 -12.83 -23.58
N ARG A 112 -1.94 -14.09 -24.04
CA ARG A 112 -0.71 -14.59 -24.68
C ARG A 112 -0.34 -13.75 -25.89
N ASP A 113 -1.32 -13.48 -26.75
CA ASP A 113 -1.12 -12.65 -27.93
C ASP A 113 -0.70 -11.22 -27.52
N MET A 114 -1.18 -10.65 -26.42
CA MET A 114 -0.69 -9.36 -25.92
C MET A 114 0.81 -9.33 -25.60
N TYR A 115 1.38 -10.44 -25.12
CA TYR A 115 2.80 -10.53 -24.75
C TYR A 115 3.70 -10.94 -25.92
N GLU A 116 3.16 -11.70 -26.89
CA GLU A 116 3.93 -12.19 -28.03
C GLU A 116 4.48 -11.02 -28.87
N GLY A 117 5.74 -11.09 -29.32
CA GLY A 117 6.34 -10.04 -30.15
C GLY A 117 6.43 -8.65 -29.51
N ALA A 118 6.21 -8.52 -28.19
CA ALA A 118 6.32 -7.24 -27.49
C ALA A 118 7.73 -6.65 -27.63
N LYS A 119 7.79 -5.36 -27.95
CA LYS A 119 9.05 -4.60 -28.11
C LYS A 119 8.99 -3.34 -27.27
N THR A 120 10.12 -2.99 -26.69
CA THR A 120 10.24 -1.77 -25.89
C THR A 120 11.44 -0.96 -26.33
N ARG A 121 11.42 0.34 -26.05
CA ARG A 121 12.58 1.22 -26.18
C ARG A 121 12.66 2.11 -24.96
N VAL A 122 13.87 2.52 -24.61
CA VAL A 122 14.10 3.42 -23.47
C VAL A 122 14.12 4.86 -23.98
N ARG A 123 13.28 5.71 -23.39
CA ARG A 123 13.27 7.15 -23.63
C ARG A 123 13.99 7.84 -22.48
N THR A 124 15.11 8.46 -22.78
CA THR A 124 15.90 9.26 -21.83
C THR A 124 15.89 10.74 -22.23
N PRO A 125 16.26 11.67 -21.34
CA PRO A 125 16.39 13.09 -21.70
C PRO A 125 17.40 13.35 -22.84
N ILE A 126 18.38 12.45 -23.02
CA ILE A 126 19.47 12.58 -24.00
C ILE A 126 19.07 11.99 -25.37
N GLY A 127 18.04 11.14 -25.40
CA GLY A 127 17.57 10.49 -26.62
C GLY A 127 16.77 9.22 -26.37
N THR A 128 16.26 8.65 -27.46
CA THR A 128 15.48 7.41 -27.43
C THR A 128 16.29 6.28 -28.06
N THR A 129 16.31 5.11 -27.42
CA THR A 129 17.00 3.93 -27.96
C THR A 129 16.23 3.30 -29.12
N LYS A 130 16.87 2.38 -29.84
CA LYS A 130 16.17 1.47 -30.75
C LYS A 130 15.26 0.52 -29.96
N PHE A 131 14.23 0.01 -30.63
CA PHE A 131 13.38 -1.05 -30.07
C PHE A 131 14.18 -2.34 -29.89
N PHE A 132 13.96 -2.99 -28.76
CA PHE A 132 14.46 -4.33 -28.46
C PHE A 132 13.31 -5.23 -27.99
N PRO A 133 13.38 -6.55 -28.26
CA PRO A 133 12.34 -7.48 -27.85
C PRO A 133 12.29 -7.62 -26.32
N VAL A 134 11.08 -7.76 -25.79
CA VAL A 134 10.84 -8.13 -24.39
C VAL A 134 10.32 -9.56 -24.41
N GLU A 135 11.04 -10.49 -23.79
CA GLU A 135 10.70 -11.93 -23.80
C GLU A 135 10.31 -12.46 -22.42
N VAL A 136 10.66 -11.73 -21.37
CA VAL A 136 10.39 -12.06 -19.96
C VAL A 136 9.71 -10.89 -19.27
N GLY A 137 9.09 -11.18 -18.13
CA GLY A 137 8.45 -10.19 -17.29
C GLY A 137 7.02 -9.83 -17.70
N LEU A 138 6.40 -9.06 -16.81
CA LEU A 138 5.07 -8.47 -16.96
C LEU A 138 5.17 -7.08 -17.57
N HIS A 139 4.17 -6.65 -18.34
CA HIS A 139 4.14 -5.31 -18.91
C HIS A 139 4.01 -4.24 -17.82
N GLN A 140 5.08 -3.47 -17.59
CA GLN A 140 5.04 -2.35 -16.66
C GLN A 140 4.02 -1.29 -17.10
N GLY A 141 3.20 -0.82 -16.16
CA GLY A 141 2.12 0.14 -16.43
C GLY A 141 0.83 -0.47 -16.98
N SER A 142 0.80 -1.78 -17.27
CA SER A 142 -0.41 -2.49 -17.66
C SER A 142 -1.36 -2.70 -16.47
N THR A 143 -2.66 -2.57 -16.70
CA THR A 143 -3.69 -2.75 -15.67
C THR A 143 -3.89 -4.21 -15.27
N ILE A 144 -3.58 -5.17 -16.15
CA ILE A 144 -3.74 -6.61 -15.85
C ILE A 144 -2.51 -7.20 -15.16
N SER A 145 -1.33 -6.59 -15.34
CA SER A 145 -0.08 -7.12 -14.80
C SER A 145 -0.07 -7.27 -13.27
N PRO A 146 -0.61 -6.33 -12.46
CA PRO A 146 -0.74 -6.53 -11.02
C PRO A 146 -1.59 -7.75 -10.63
N TYR A 147 -2.67 -8.01 -11.39
CA TYR A 147 -3.51 -9.18 -11.15
C TYR A 147 -2.81 -10.49 -11.53
N LEU A 148 -2.13 -10.52 -12.67
CA LEU A 148 -1.31 -11.68 -13.08
C LEU A 148 -0.20 -11.96 -12.07
N PHE A 149 0.45 -10.92 -11.56
CA PHE A 149 1.47 -11.06 -10.53
C PHE A 149 0.88 -11.63 -9.24
N ALA A 150 -0.26 -11.13 -8.79
CA ALA A 150 -0.95 -11.65 -7.61
C ALA A 150 -1.32 -13.14 -7.75
N LEU A 151 -1.78 -13.58 -8.94
CA LEU A 151 -2.08 -14.99 -9.18
C LEU A 151 -0.84 -15.89 -9.11
N ILE A 152 0.29 -15.40 -9.60
CA ILE A 152 1.58 -16.11 -9.53
C ILE A 152 2.05 -16.19 -8.08
N LEU A 153 1.96 -15.08 -7.33
CA LEU A 153 2.29 -15.05 -5.91
C LEU A 153 1.41 -16.00 -5.09
N ASP A 154 0.11 -16.07 -5.35
CA ASP A 154 -0.79 -17.02 -4.69
C ASP A 154 -0.44 -18.48 -4.99
N LYS A 155 0.12 -18.76 -6.17
CA LYS A 155 0.61 -20.09 -6.50
C LYS A 155 1.93 -20.41 -5.78
N LEU A 156 2.83 -19.42 -5.67
CA LEU A 156 4.08 -19.56 -4.92
C LEU A 156 3.81 -19.69 -3.42
N SER A 157 2.84 -18.95 -2.88
CA SER A 157 2.51 -18.96 -1.46
C SER A 157 2.00 -20.32 -1.00
N ARG A 158 1.17 -21.01 -1.78
CA ARG A 158 0.67 -22.35 -1.42
C ARG A 158 1.79 -23.36 -1.20
N GLY A 159 2.80 -23.36 -2.08
CA GLY A 159 3.96 -24.24 -1.92
C GLY A 159 4.83 -23.90 -0.70
N ILE A 160 4.67 -22.71 -0.11
CA ILE A 160 5.39 -22.28 1.10
C ILE A 160 4.57 -22.55 2.36
N HIS A 161 3.25 -22.35 2.30
CA HIS A 161 2.33 -22.53 3.44
C HIS A 161 2.23 -23.99 3.90
N GLU A 162 2.52 -24.95 3.03
CA GLU A 162 2.55 -26.38 3.41
C GLU A 162 3.70 -26.71 4.39
N ASP A 163 4.74 -25.87 4.46
CA ASP A 163 5.99 -26.17 5.20
C ASP A 163 6.22 -25.30 6.45
N ILE A 164 5.57 -24.13 6.62
CA ILE A 164 5.89 -23.17 7.69
C ILE A 164 4.62 -22.60 8.34
N PRO A 165 4.60 -22.40 9.68
CA PRO A 165 3.44 -21.86 10.38
C PRO A 165 3.00 -20.46 9.95
N TRP A 166 3.92 -19.56 9.54
CA TRP A 166 3.54 -18.19 9.15
C TRP A 166 4.35 -17.66 7.96
N CYS A 167 3.64 -17.10 6.98
CA CYS A 167 4.20 -16.48 5.78
C CYS A 167 3.50 -15.13 5.53
N LEU A 168 4.28 -14.06 5.35
CA LEU A 168 3.79 -12.72 5.06
C LEU A 168 4.24 -12.34 3.66
N ILE A 169 3.28 -12.06 2.77
CA ILE A 169 3.55 -11.77 1.36
C ILE A 169 2.95 -10.42 1.00
N PHE A 170 3.80 -9.52 0.54
CA PHE A 170 3.37 -8.27 -0.06
C PHE A 170 4.12 -8.01 -1.36
N ALA A 171 3.45 -8.22 -2.49
CA ALA A 171 4.05 -8.10 -3.81
C ALA A 171 5.36 -8.91 -3.91
N ASP A 172 6.49 -8.24 -4.13
CA ASP A 172 7.83 -8.81 -4.27
C ASP A 172 8.54 -9.12 -2.93
N ASP A 173 8.02 -8.59 -1.82
CA ASP A 173 8.57 -8.79 -0.48
C ASP A 173 7.89 -10.00 0.21
N ILE A 174 8.62 -11.10 0.39
CA ILE A 174 8.15 -12.31 1.11
C ILE A 174 8.94 -12.49 2.41
N VAL A 175 8.23 -12.74 3.51
CA VAL A 175 8.80 -12.98 4.84
C VAL A 175 8.33 -14.32 5.36
N LEU A 176 9.27 -15.19 5.70
CA LEU A 176 8.99 -16.46 6.38
C LEU A 176 9.21 -16.27 7.87
N VAL A 177 8.29 -16.78 8.70
CA VAL A 177 8.39 -16.72 10.16
C VAL A 177 8.20 -18.12 10.74
N SER A 178 9.15 -18.59 11.54
CA SER A 178 9.02 -19.84 12.31
C SER A 178 9.59 -19.68 13.72
N GLU A 179 9.21 -20.56 14.63
CA GLU A 179 9.85 -20.69 15.95
C GLU A 179 11.25 -21.34 15.81
N SER A 180 11.51 -22.12 14.76
CA SER A 180 12.80 -22.80 14.51
C SER A 180 13.60 -22.15 13.37
N ALA A 181 14.88 -21.86 13.63
CA ALA A 181 15.82 -21.39 12.61
C ALA A 181 16.04 -22.42 11.48
N GLU A 182 15.97 -23.71 11.82
CA GLU A 182 16.19 -24.81 10.87
C GLU A 182 15.04 -24.89 9.86
N ASP A 183 13.79 -24.68 10.30
CA ASP A 183 12.62 -24.68 9.43
C ASP A 183 12.74 -23.58 8.37
N VAL A 184 13.05 -22.37 8.80
CA VAL A 184 13.22 -21.20 7.93
C VAL A 184 14.34 -21.45 6.92
N THR A 185 15.47 -22.01 7.36
CA THR A 185 16.61 -22.31 6.49
C THR A 185 16.27 -23.40 5.49
N SER A 186 15.59 -24.47 5.92
CA SER A 186 15.22 -25.61 5.06
C SER A 186 14.30 -25.18 3.91
N VAL A 187 13.30 -24.34 4.19
CA VAL A 187 12.37 -23.86 3.17
C VAL A 187 13.03 -22.83 2.26
N THR A 188 13.84 -21.95 2.84
CA THR A 188 14.63 -20.99 2.07
C THR A 188 15.54 -21.70 1.05
N LEU A 189 16.14 -22.83 1.41
CA LEU A 189 16.96 -23.65 0.51
C LEU A 189 16.13 -24.38 -0.55
N ARG A 190 14.93 -24.88 -0.21
CA ARG A 190 14.01 -25.59 -1.13
C ARG A 190 13.36 -24.68 -2.17
N LEU A 191 13.26 -23.37 -1.92
CA LEU A 191 12.67 -22.44 -2.88
C LEU A 191 13.43 -22.46 -4.22
N PRO A 192 12.74 -22.67 -5.36
CA PRO A 192 13.37 -22.83 -6.65
C PRO A 192 14.12 -21.57 -7.06
N THR A 193 15.46 -21.63 -7.01
CA THR A 193 16.39 -20.57 -7.44
C THR A 193 16.37 -20.33 -8.95
N THR A 194 15.65 -21.14 -9.72
CA THR A 194 15.83 -21.27 -11.17
C THR A 194 14.84 -20.48 -12.03
N ARG A 195 13.80 -19.85 -11.47
CA ARG A 195 12.75 -19.18 -12.29
C ARG A 195 12.48 -17.71 -11.98
N ILE A 196 12.87 -17.23 -10.82
CA ILE A 196 12.82 -15.82 -10.45
C ILE A 196 14.17 -15.55 -9.76
N SER A 197 14.81 -14.42 -10.04
CA SER A 197 16.04 -14.01 -9.36
C SER A 197 15.74 -13.77 -7.88
N VAL A 198 15.83 -14.80 -7.06
CA VAL A 198 15.54 -14.72 -5.63
C VAL A 198 16.81 -14.29 -4.90
N LEU A 199 16.82 -13.08 -4.36
CA LEU A 199 17.83 -12.68 -3.39
C LEU A 199 17.38 -13.20 -2.01
N LYS A 200 18.03 -14.27 -1.58
CA LYS A 200 17.80 -14.88 -0.27
C LYS A 200 18.67 -14.16 0.75
N THR A 201 18.06 -13.42 1.67
CA THR A 201 18.77 -12.87 2.83
C THR A 201 18.22 -13.52 4.08
N ILE A 202 18.96 -14.50 4.61
CA ILE A 202 18.69 -15.04 5.93
C ILE A 202 19.20 -14.01 6.93
N LEU A 203 18.28 -13.36 7.63
CA LEU A 203 18.65 -12.50 8.75
C LEU A 203 18.69 -13.39 10.00
N GLN A 204 19.81 -13.32 10.72
CA GLN A 204 19.87 -13.74 12.12
C GLN A 204 18.74 -13.04 12.91
N PRO A 205 18.20 -13.64 13.99
CA PRO A 205 17.19 -12.99 14.81
C PRO A 205 17.70 -11.63 15.28
N LYS A 206 17.19 -10.56 14.65
CA LYS A 206 17.48 -9.17 15.03
C LYS A 206 16.38 -8.69 15.96
N GLU A 207 16.75 -7.93 16.99
CA GLU A 207 15.79 -7.39 17.95
C GLU A 207 14.76 -6.45 17.30
N PHE A 208 15.13 -5.79 16.18
CA PHE A 208 14.32 -4.84 15.45
C PHE A 208 14.41 -5.03 13.94
N PHE A 209 13.31 -4.74 13.24
CA PHE A 209 13.27 -4.72 11.77
C PHE A 209 12.21 -3.75 11.23
N ARG A 210 12.27 -3.29 9.97
CA ARG A 210 11.34 -2.28 9.40
C ARG A 210 10.57 -2.79 8.17
N TYR A 211 9.24 -2.73 7.96
CA TYR A 211 8.63 -2.80 6.58
C TYR A 211 7.34 -2.15 6.34
N LEU A 212 7.16 -1.96 5.03
CA LEU A 212 6.28 -0.97 4.47
C LEU A 212 6.42 0.35 5.25
N GLY A 213 7.64 0.63 5.75
CA GLY A 213 8.01 1.79 6.56
C GLY A 213 7.86 1.67 8.08
N SER A 214 7.29 0.60 8.65
CA SER A 214 7.04 0.47 10.11
C SER A 214 8.06 -0.42 10.80
N MET A 215 8.52 -0.02 11.99
CA MET A 215 9.44 -0.79 12.83
C MET A 215 8.68 -1.87 13.63
N MET A 216 9.24 -3.07 13.71
CA MET A 216 8.71 -4.17 14.51
C MET A 216 9.80 -4.65 15.46
N HIS A 217 9.39 -4.98 16.68
CA HIS A 217 10.24 -5.52 17.74
C HIS A 217 9.88 -6.98 18.00
N LYS A 218 10.86 -7.81 18.37
CA LYS A 218 10.66 -9.24 18.73
C LYS A 218 9.57 -9.47 19.79
N SER A 219 9.32 -8.51 20.68
CA SER A 219 8.26 -8.60 21.70
C SER A 219 6.93 -7.96 21.30
N GLY A 220 6.78 -7.50 20.05
CA GLY A 220 5.55 -6.88 19.54
C GLY A 220 5.27 -5.46 20.02
N ARG A 221 6.25 -4.82 20.68
CA ARG A 221 6.21 -3.41 21.10
C ARG A 221 6.21 -2.47 19.90
N ILE A 222 5.51 -1.34 20.06
CA ILE A 222 5.29 -0.33 19.02
C ILE A 222 6.02 0.99 19.31
N ASP A 223 6.68 1.10 20.46
CA ASP A 223 7.29 2.34 20.94
C ASP A 223 8.33 2.87 19.93
N GLU A 224 9.13 1.98 19.36
CA GLU A 224 10.15 2.29 18.36
C GLU A 224 9.55 2.65 16.99
N ASP A 225 8.40 2.08 16.61
CA ASP A 225 7.70 2.46 15.37
C ASP A 225 7.15 3.87 15.48
N VAL A 226 6.48 4.17 16.60
CA VAL A 226 5.99 5.51 16.90
C VAL A 226 7.14 6.52 16.88
N ALA A 227 8.26 6.22 17.53
CA ALA A 227 9.45 7.07 17.50
C ALA A 227 10.02 7.26 16.08
N HIS A 228 10.04 6.20 15.26
CA HIS A 228 10.49 6.25 13.88
C HIS A 228 9.58 7.16 13.02
N ARG A 229 8.26 7.05 13.16
CA ARG A 229 7.28 7.89 12.45
C ARG A 229 7.34 9.35 12.87
N ILE A 230 7.50 9.62 14.17
CA ILE A 230 7.77 10.97 14.68
C ILE A 230 9.04 11.54 14.03
N LYS A 231 10.12 10.75 13.96
CA LYS A 231 11.38 11.18 13.30
C LYS A 231 11.17 11.44 11.81
N ALA A 232 10.44 10.60 11.10
CA ALA A 232 10.13 10.79 9.68
C ALA A 232 9.33 12.08 9.43
N ALA A 233 8.35 12.38 10.28
CA ALA A 233 7.61 13.62 10.24
C ALA A 233 8.51 14.84 10.52
N TRP A 234 9.41 14.75 11.50
CA TRP A 234 10.41 15.80 11.77
C TRP A 234 11.36 16.04 10.59
N LEU A 235 11.81 15.00 9.89
CA LEU A 235 12.64 15.16 8.70
C LEU A 235 11.90 15.91 7.58
N LYS A 236 10.63 15.57 7.35
CA LYS A 236 9.79 16.29 6.40
C LYS A 236 9.55 17.74 6.83
N TRP A 237 9.29 17.97 8.11
CA TRP A 237 9.11 19.31 8.66
C TRP A 237 10.38 20.15 8.46
N ARG A 238 11.57 19.60 8.80
CA ARG A 238 12.87 20.26 8.62
C ARG A 238 13.16 20.63 7.17
N ALA A 239 12.77 19.77 6.23
CA ALA A 239 12.96 20.02 4.80
C ALA A 239 12.19 21.25 4.30
N VAL A 240 11.10 21.64 4.98
CA VAL A 240 10.23 22.75 4.59
C VAL A 240 10.14 23.84 5.66
N THR A 241 10.98 23.79 6.69
CA THR A 241 10.97 24.77 7.79
C THR A 241 11.16 26.19 7.27
N ARG A 242 12.00 26.38 6.25
CA ARG A 242 12.23 27.71 5.67
C ARG A 242 10.93 28.31 5.11
N ASP A 243 10.15 27.51 4.38
CA ASP A 243 8.89 27.94 3.78
C ASP A 243 7.77 28.05 4.84
N LEU A 244 7.73 27.11 5.79
CA LEU A 244 6.74 27.14 6.87
C LEU A 244 6.97 28.29 7.85
N CYS A 245 8.22 28.66 8.12
CA CYS A 245 8.54 29.78 9.02
C CYS A 245 8.51 31.14 8.31
N ASP A 246 8.31 31.20 6.99
CA ASP A 246 8.19 32.45 6.25
C ASP A 246 6.91 33.21 6.66
N ARG A 247 7.05 34.48 7.02
CA ARG A 247 5.94 35.36 7.40
C ARG A 247 5.01 35.69 6.23
N ASN A 248 5.49 35.59 4.99
CA ASN A 248 4.72 35.88 3.79
C ASN A 248 3.76 34.75 3.39
N VAL A 249 3.95 33.55 3.94
CA VAL A 249 3.10 32.40 3.64
C VAL A 249 1.83 32.46 4.51
N PRO A 250 0.62 32.43 3.93
CA PRO A 250 -0.62 32.46 4.71
C PRO A 250 -0.76 31.25 5.64
N LEU A 251 -1.29 31.47 6.85
CA LEU A 251 -1.45 30.42 7.87
C LEU A 251 -2.29 29.24 7.38
N LYS A 252 -3.33 29.52 6.61
CA LYS A 252 -4.18 28.50 5.99
C LYS A 252 -3.39 27.58 5.04
N LEU A 253 -2.39 28.13 4.34
CA LEU A 253 -1.54 27.36 3.45
C LEU A 253 -0.52 26.54 4.23
N LYS A 254 0.07 27.09 5.30
CA LYS A 254 0.94 26.36 6.23
C LYS A 254 0.23 25.16 6.87
N GLY A 255 -0.99 25.38 7.38
CA GLY A 255 -1.82 24.32 7.96
C GLY A 255 -2.21 23.24 6.94
N LYS A 256 -2.51 23.63 5.69
CA LYS A 256 -2.76 22.68 4.60
C LYS A 256 -1.52 21.87 4.25
N PHE A 257 -0.35 22.51 4.19
CA PHE A 257 0.91 21.84 3.92
C PHE A 257 1.24 20.82 5.00
N TYR A 258 1.13 21.21 6.28
CA TYR A 258 1.32 20.30 7.41
C TYR A 258 0.43 19.06 7.30
N ARG A 259 -0.87 19.26 7.03
CA ARG A 259 -1.85 18.17 6.91
C ARG A 259 -1.60 17.21 5.74
N VAL A 260 -1.04 17.71 4.63
CA VAL A 260 -0.87 16.91 3.40
C VAL A 260 0.50 16.24 3.33
N ALA A 261 1.56 16.85 3.88
CA ALA A 261 2.92 16.36 3.74
C ALA A 261 3.52 15.76 5.01
N ILE A 262 3.27 16.41 6.17
CA ILE A 262 3.97 16.13 7.44
C ILE A 262 3.15 15.17 8.30
N ARG A 263 1.88 15.50 8.57
CA ARG A 263 0.97 14.67 9.38
C ARG A 263 0.82 13.24 8.84
N PRO A 264 0.69 12.99 7.52
CA PRO A 264 0.59 11.63 7.01
C PRO A 264 1.87 10.81 7.21
N ALA A 265 3.04 11.45 7.30
CA ALA A 265 4.28 10.73 7.60
C ALA A 265 4.34 10.23 9.05
N MET A 266 3.74 10.99 9.98
CA MET A 266 3.62 10.63 11.39
C MET A 266 2.55 9.57 11.63
N LEU A 267 1.45 9.62 10.87
CA LEU A 267 0.28 8.75 11.06
C LEU A 267 0.31 7.46 10.23
N TYR A 268 1.26 7.30 9.31
CA TYR A 268 1.32 6.10 8.49
C TYR A 268 1.49 4.86 9.39
N GLY A 269 0.59 3.87 9.23
CA GLY A 269 0.63 2.61 9.98
C GLY A 269 0.00 2.69 11.37
N SER A 270 -0.51 3.87 11.78
CA SER A 270 -1.16 4.06 13.08
C SER A 270 -2.45 3.26 13.24
N GLU A 271 -3.08 2.87 12.13
CA GLU A 271 -4.23 1.97 12.06
C GLU A 271 -3.98 0.57 12.63
N CYS A 272 -2.73 0.13 12.73
CA CYS A 272 -2.34 -1.19 13.22
C CYS A 272 -1.69 -1.17 14.61
N TRP A 273 -1.66 0.00 15.26
CA TRP A 273 -1.03 0.17 16.56
C TRP A 273 -2.01 -0.06 17.71
N PRO A 274 -1.70 -0.96 18.67
CA PRO A 274 -2.35 -0.98 19.97
C PRO A 274 -1.83 0.22 20.78
N ILE A 275 -2.37 1.41 20.50
CA ILE A 275 -1.88 2.67 21.07
C ILE A 275 -2.12 2.71 22.58
N THR A 276 -1.07 2.97 23.35
CA THR A 276 -1.18 3.32 24.76
C THR A 276 -1.35 4.83 24.92
N LYS A 277 -1.88 5.28 26.06
CA LYS A 277 -1.98 6.73 26.37
C LYS A 277 -0.63 7.43 26.31
N ALA A 278 0.45 6.77 26.76
CA ALA A 278 1.80 7.35 26.72
C ALA A 278 2.29 7.58 25.29
N LEU A 279 2.01 6.64 24.37
CA LEU A 279 2.39 6.77 22.97
C LEU A 279 1.55 7.80 22.22
N ALA A 280 0.24 7.84 22.49
CA ALA A 280 -0.63 8.89 21.96
C ALA A 280 -0.13 10.28 22.40
N ASN A 281 0.19 10.45 23.68
CA ASN A 281 0.73 11.71 24.21
C ASN A 281 2.06 12.09 23.55
N SER A 282 2.95 11.12 23.30
CA SER A 282 4.23 11.38 22.62
C SER A 282 4.04 11.92 21.19
N MET A 283 3.07 11.38 20.45
CA MET A 283 2.71 11.87 19.12
C MET A 283 2.05 13.25 19.17
N GLU A 284 1.13 13.47 20.10
CA GLU A 284 0.46 14.77 20.29
C GLU A 284 1.47 15.86 20.66
N LEU A 285 2.40 15.58 21.59
CA LEU A 285 3.47 16.51 21.94
C LEU A 285 4.40 16.80 20.76
N SER A 286 4.68 15.81 19.92
CA SER A 286 5.48 15.98 18.71
C SER A 286 4.76 16.84 17.67
N GLU A 287 3.45 16.62 17.47
CA GLU A 287 2.59 17.45 16.62
C GLU A 287 2.55 18.89 17.12
N LEU A 288 2.32 19.09 18.41
CA LEU A 288 2.31 20.41 19.04
C LEU A 288 3.66 21.12 18.92
N ARG A 289 4.79 20.42 19.05
CA ARG A 289 6.14 20.99 18.86
C ARG A 289 6.43 21.38 17.41
N MET A 290 5.99 20.58 16.44
CA MET A 290 6.15 20.92 15.02
C MET A 290 5.29 22.12 14.65
N ILE A 291 4.08 22.20 15.20
CA ILE A 291 3.15 23.33 15.01
C ILE A 291 3.70 24.58 15.71
N SER A 292 4.14 24.48 16.96
CA SER A 292 4.70 25.62 17.68
C SER A 292 6.02 26.10 17.06
N GLY A 293 6.87 25.20 16.57
CA GLY A 293 8.13 25.54 15.90
C GLY A 293 7.99 26.31 14.58
N VAL A 294 6.79 26.37 14.00
CA VAL A 294 6.48 27.29 12.88
C VAL A 294 6.52 28.76 13.34
N TYR A 295 6.45 28.99 14.65
CA TYR A 295 6.51 30.30 15.29
C TYR A 295 7.70 30.35 16.27
N HIS A 296 8.54 31.38 16.13
CA HIS A 296 9.41 31.77 17.23
C HIS A 296 8.53 32.35 18.37
N GLN A 297 8.26 31.52 19.36
CA GLN A 297 8.00 31.76 20.80
C GLN A 297 7.27 33.03 21.34
N GLN A 298 6.63 33.90 20.56
CA GLN A 298 6.02 35.14 21.09
C GLN A 298 4.64 35.54 20.54
N ASP A 299 3.89 34.64 19.90
CA ASP A 299 2.54 34.96 19.42
C ASP A 299 1.54 33.80 19.66
N GLU A 300 1.03 33.71 20.89
CA GLU A 300 0.11 32.64 21.33
C GLU A 300 -1.18 32.58 20.51
N GLY A 301 -1.71 33.73 20.08
CA GLY A 301 -2.94 33.82 19.30
C GLY A 301 -2.84 33.13 17.94
N ARG A 302 -1.71 33.27 17.25
CA ARG A 302 -1.46 32.64 15.95
C ARG A 302 -1.13 31.15 16.03
N THR A 303 -0.61 30.70 17.18
CA THR A 303 -0.42 29.27 17.46
C THR A 303 -1.78 28.59 17.56
N ILE A 304 -2.75 29.20 18.25
CA ILE A 304 -4.13 28.72 18.32
C ILE A 304 -4.75 28.72 16.92
N GLU A 305 -4.68 29.80 16.15
CA GLU A 305 -5.23 29.83 14.78
C GLU A 305 -4.64 28.74 13.87
N MET A 306 -3.35 28.39 14.03
CA MET A 306 -2.74 27.32 13.25
C MET A 306 -3.13 25.93 13.75
N VAL A 307 -3.24 25.71 15.07
CA VAL A 307 -3.84 24.48 15.62
C VAL A 307 -5.23 24.30 15.04
N TRP A 308 -6.04 25.35 15.04
CA TRP A 308 -7.34 25.39 14.38
C TRP A 308 -7.21 25.10 12.89
N ALA A 309 -6.33 25.75 12.12
CA ALA A 309 -6.14 25.50 10.68
C ALA A 309 -5.62 24.08 10.36
N CYS A 310 -4.89 23.44 11.28
CA CYS A 310 -4.44 22.04 11.20
C CYS A 310 -5.56 21.05 11.59
N GLN A 311 -6.50 21.47 12.43
CA GLN A 311 -7.66 20.68 12.90
C GLN A 311 -8.93 20.92 12.06
N GLU A 312 -9.03 22.04 11.34
CA GLU A 312 -10.27 22.46 10.69
C GLU A 312 -10.56 21.53 9.52
N LYS A 313 -11.64 20.76 9.64
CA LYS A 313 -12.10 19.70 8.73
C LYS A 313 -11.22 18.44 8.66
N THR A 314 -11.07 17.75 9.79
CA THR A 314 -11.13 16.28 9.82
C THR A 314 -11.54 15.84 11.21
N SER A 315 -12.85 15.67 11.43
CA SER A 315 -13.30 14.68 12.40
C SER A 315 -12.56 13.38 12.07
N ALA A 316 -11.74 12.87 12.99
CA ALA A 316 -11.07 11.58 12.81
C ALA A 316 -12.07 10.55 12.26
N PRO A 317 -11.67 9.63 11.34
CA PRO A 317 -12.56 8.59 10.83
C PRO A 317 -13.33 7.88 11.95
N VAL A 318 -12.67 7.67 13.09
CA VAL A 318 -13.20 7.06 14.30
C VAL A 318 -14.36 7.88 14.93
N ARG A 319 -14.28 9.22 14.96
CA ARG A 319 -15.33 10.08 15.54
C ARG A 319 -16.53 10.30 14.61
N ARG A 320 -16.40 10.01 13.31
CA ARG A 320 -17.54 10.12 12.37
C ARG A 320 -18.61 9.07 12.63
N VAL A 321 -18.21 7.89 13.09
CA VAL A 321 -19.13 6.78 13.41
C VAL A 321 -19.98 7.13 14.64
N GLU A 322 -19.39 7.76 15.66
CA GLU A 322 -20.12 8.17 16.87
C GLU A 322 -21.16 9.28 16.63
N ALA A 323 -21.00 10.07 15.56
CA ALA A 323 -21.92 11.15 15.18
C ALA A 323 -22.90 10.74 14.05
N LEU A 324 -22.82 9.50 13.55
CA LEU A 324 -23.60 9.03 12.43
C LEU A 324 -25.06 8.79 12.87
N VAL A 325 -25.99 9.48 12.21
CA VAL A 325 -27.43 9.38 12.48
C VAL A 325 -27.98 8.17 11.72
N VAL A 326 -28.63 7.25 12.43
CA VAL A 326 -29.22 6.03 11.84
C VAL A 326 -30.65 6.35 11.36
N GLY A 327 -30.99 5.94 10.13
CA GLY A 327 -32.31 6.20 9.53
C GLY A 327 -33.43 5.29 10.07
N GLY A 328 -34.67 5.80 10.14
CA GLY A 328 -35.87 5.05 10.56
C GLY A 328 -37.11 5.94 10.81
N LEU A 329 -38.31 5.34 10.81
CA LEU A 329 -39.58 6.00 11.16
C LEU A 329 -39.60 6.38 12.64
N ARG A 330 -39.88 7.65 12.91
CA ARG A 330 -39.64 8.28 14.21
C ARG A 330 -40.88 9.04 14.71
N ARG A 331 -41.21 8.91 15.99
CA ARG A 331 -42.25 9.73 16.64
C ARG A 331 -41.72 11.15 16.93
N ARG A 332 -42.55 12.18 16.77
CA ARG A 332 -42.19 13.60 17.02
C ARG A 332 -41.72 13.79 18.48
N GLY A 333 -40.71 14.63 18.70
CA GLY A 333 -40.24 15.06 20.03
C GLY A 333 -39.00 14.36 20.62
N ARG A 334 -38.61 13.14 20.18
CA ARG A 334 -37.42 12.44 20.75
C ARG A 334 -36.08 13.08 20.30
N PRO A 335 -34.91 12.84 20.91
CA PRO A 335 -33.63 13.15 20.26
C PRO A 335 -33.31 12.20 19.07
N LYS A 336 -32.42 12.60 18.14
CA LYS A 336 -31.99 11.73 17.01
C LYS A 336 -31.13 10.58 17.54
N LEU A 337 -31.42 9.35 17.10
CA LEU A 337 -30.66 8.14 17.45
C LEU A 337 -29.29 8.17 16.75
N ARG A 338 -28.22 8.02 17.53
CA ARG A 338 -26.86 7.85 17.03
C ARG A 338 -26.52 6.37 16.95
N TRP A 339 -25.53 6.02 16.14
CA TRP A 339 -25.06 4.64 16.01
C TRP A 339 -24.68 4.01 17.36
N LYS A 340 -24.02 4.77 18.25
CA LYS A 340 -23.67 4.35 19.62
C LYS A 340 -24.89 3.98 20.46
N ASP A 341 -26.01 4.68 20.28
CA ASP A 341 -27.26 4.38 21.00
C ASP A 341 -27.88 3.07 20.49
N LYS A 342 -27.73 2.76 19.19
CA LYS A 342 -28.23 1.52 18.58
C LYS A 342 -27.42 0.31 19.02
N VAL A 343 -26.08 0.41 19.06
CA VAL A 343 -25.21 -0.66 19.55
C VAL A 343 -25.53 -1.04 21.00
N LYS A 344 -25.77 -0.05 21.88
CA LYS A 344 -26.20 -0.32 23.26
C LYS A 344 -27.55 -1.05 23.35
N LEU A 345 -28.44 -0.76 22.40
CA LEU A 345 -29.76 -1.39 22.32
C LEU A 345 -29.64 -2.83 21.82
N ASP A 346 -28.83 -3.06 20.80
CA ASP A 346 -28.56 -4.37 20.21
C ASP A 346 -27.81 -5.28 21.22
N MET A 347 -26.84 -4.75 21.97
CA MET A 347 -26.20 -5.48 23.08
C MET A 347 -27.21 -5.94 24.13
N LYS A 348 -28.17 -5.08 24.47
CA LYS A 348 -29.23 -5.41 25.43
C LYS A 348 -30.23 -6.44 24.89
N GLU A 349 -30.54 -6.38 23.59
CA GLU A 349 -31.43 -7.32 22.91
C GLU A 349 -30.77 -8.71 22.77
N LEU A 350 -29.46 -8.75 22.56
CA LEU A 350 -28.65 -9.96 22.48
C LEU A 350 -28.21 -10.50 23.85
N LEU A 351 -28.67 -9.89 24.96
CA LEU A 351 -28.28 -10.24 26.34
C LEU A 351 -26.75 -10.26 26.56
N LEU A 352 -26.02 -9.43 25.81
CA LEU A 352 -24.57 -9.29 25.93
C LEU A 352 -24.28 -8.22 26.98
N SER A 353 -23.67 -8.63 28.10
CA SER A 353 -23.22 -7.75 29.17
C SER A 353 -21.70 -7.54 29.12
N GLU A 354 -21.19 -6.43 29.67
CA GLU A 354 -19.77 -6.07 29.59
C GLU A 354 -18.85 -7.09 30.25
N ASP A 355 -19.36 -7.89 31.19
CA ASP A 355 -18.71 -9.02 31.87
C ASP A 355 -18.61 -10.30 31.03
N MET A 356 -19.31 -10.36 29.88
CA MET A 356 -19.21 -11.49 28.94
C MET A 356 -18.00 -11.38 28.00
N THR A 357 -17.23 -10.29 28.08
CA THR A 357 -15.92 -10.23 27.42
C THR A 357 -14.90 -10.92 28.31
N SER A 358 -14.39 -12.08 27.87
CA SER A 358 -13.30 -12.76 28.58
C SER A 358 -12.09 -11.82 28.72
N ASP A 359 -11.75 -11.47 29.96
CA ASP A 359 -10.46 -10.87 30.25
C ASP A 359 -9.40 -11.90 29.85
N ARG A 360 -8.48 -11.51 28.96
CA ARG A 360 -7.46 -12.39 28.35
C ARG A 360 -6.34 -12.81 29.31
N ASN A 361 -6.59 -12.82 30.62
CA ASN A 361 -5.61 -13.11 31.67
C ASN A 361 -5.98 -14.31 32.55
N GLU A 362 -6.80 -15.25 32.06
CA GLU A 362 -6.88 -16.61 32.61
C GLU A 362 -6.71 -17.67 31.51
#